data_AF-A0A3A4S0C0-F1
#
_entry.id   AF-A0A3A4S0C0-F1
#
_cell.length_a   1.000
_cell.length_b   1.000
_cell.length_c   1.000
_cell.angle_alpha   90.00
_cell.angle_beta   90.00
_cell.angle_gamma   90.00
#
_symmetry.space_group_name_H-M   'P 1'
#
loop_
_entity.id
_entity.type
_entity.pdbx_description
1 polymer ?
#
loop_
_entity_poly.entity_id
_entity_poly.type
_entity_poly.pdbx_seq_one_letter_code
_entity_poly.pdbx_strand_id
1 'polypeptide(L)'
;MHTQQPYRNPEKNNHGYSIIEAMIALGVLSIGLLAIISMQISSTANIRKSGDSTEAISLGTAELERLMAFSYTDLNNPAVIAPLSRLKQGSGGRFDITWSVTAATPAPNTVTITVNVSWDPQTGGGTQTMTLTSVKADMNL
;
A
#
# COMPACT_ATOMS: atom_id res chain seq x y z
N MET A 1 91.24 -5.81 4.18
CA MET A 1 90.32 -4.76 4.68
C MET A 1 89.03 -4.86 3.90
N HIS A 2 87.92 -4.83 4.64
CA HIS A 2 86.57 -5.26 4.25
C HIS A 2 85.83 -4.13 3.51
N THR A 3 85.25 -4.38 2.34
CA THR A 3 84.31 -3.45 1.69
C THR A 3 83.05 -4.21 1.30
N GLN A 4 81.92 -3.65 1.72
CA GLN A 4 80.67 -4.33 2.01
C GLN A 4 79.84 -4.62 0.75
N GLN A 5 79.11 -5.73 0.77
CA GLN A 5 78.10 -6.04 -0.24
C GLN A 5 76.90 -5.10 -0.08
N PRO A 6 76.33 -4.55 -1.16
CA PRO A 6 75.19 -3.64 -1.06
C PRO A 6 73.92 -4.40 -0.65
N TYR A 7 73.19 -3.85 0.32
CA TYR A 7 71.86 -4.33 0.71
C TYR A 7 70.89 -4.18 -0.47
N ARG A 8 70.50 -5.30 -1.10
CA ARG A 8 69.45 -5.32 -2.13
C ARG A 8 68.10 -5.15 -1.45
N ASN A 9 67.55 -3.94 -1.49
CA ASN A 9 66.18 -3.68 -1.05
C ASN A 9 65.22 -4.44 -1.99
N PRO A 10 64.32 -5.31 -1.49
CA PRO A 10 63.28 -5.86 -2.34
C PRO A 10 62.30 -4.72 -2.65
N GLU A 11 62.40 -4.17 -3.86
CA GLU A 11 61.40 -3.23 -4.35
C GLU A 11 60.04 -3.92 -4.33
N LYS A 12 59.16 -3.47 -3.42
CA LYS A 12 57.76 -3.85 -3.45
C LYS A 12 57.19 -3.25 -4.74
N ASN A 13 56.95 -4.10 -5.74
CA ASN A 13 56.16 -3.78 -6.91
C ASN A 13 54.75 -3.36 -6.50
N ASN A 14 54.57 -2.08 -6.19
CA ASN A 14 53.28 -1.43 -6.04
C ASN A 14 52.71 -1.20 -7.45
N HIS A 15 52.13 -2.26 -8.03
CA HIS A 15 51.31 -2.11 -9.22
C HIS A 15 50.00 -1.43 -8.82
N GLY A 16 49.96 -0.11 -8.93
CA GLY A 16 48.72 0.64 -8.85
C GLY A 16 47.77 0.23 -9.98
N TYR A 17 46.47 0.16 -9.67
CA TYR A 17 45.42 -0.17 -10.63
C TYR A 17 45.44 0.79 -11.83
N SER A 18 45.22 0.27 -13.04
CA SER A 18 45.23 1.07 -14.26
C SER A 18 43.94 1.88 -14.41
N ILE A 19 44.01 3.07 -15.01
CA ILE A 19 42.83 3.91 -15.29
C ILE A 19 41.76 3.14 -16.07
N ILE A 20 42.17 2.24 -16.97
CA ILE A 20 41.25 1.41 -17.75
C ILE A 20 40.42 0.48 -16.85
N GLU A 21 41.00 0.00 -15.75
CA GLU A 21 40.31 -0.87 -14.79
C GLU A 21 39.24 -0.11 -14.02
N ALA A 22 39.54 1.14 -13.62
CA ALA A 22 38.54 2.03 -13.04
C ALA A 22 37.40 2.32 -14.03
N MET A 23 37.70 2.51 -15.32
CA MET A 23 36.67 2.70 -16.34
C MET A 23 35.80 1.46 -16.56
N ILE A 24 36.41 0.27 -16.58
CA ILE A 24 35.67 -1.00 -16.67
C ILE A 24 34.79 -1.17 -15.42
N ALA A 25 35.32 -0.92 -14.22
CA ALA A 25 34.56 -1.00 -12.98
C ALA A 25 33.38 -0.03 -12.95
N LEU A 26 33.57 1.23 -13.39
CA LEU A 26 32.49 2.21 -13.52
C LEU A 26 31.46 1.80 -14.57
N GLY A 27 31.89 1.17 -15.67
CA GLY A 27 30.99 0.61 -16.68
C GLY A 27 30.09 -0.48 -16.10
N VAL A 28 30.67 -1.45 -15.39
CA VAL A 28 29.91 -2.52 -14.70
C VAL A 28 29.00 -1.94 -13.61
N LEU A 29 29.48 -0.97 -12.82
CA LEU A 29 28.69 -0.27 -11.81
C LEU A 29 27.47 0.42 -12.41
N SER A 30 27.63 1.08 -13.56
CA SER A 30 26.55 1.79 -14.23
C SER A 30 25.44 0.85 -14.68
N ILE A 31 25.78 -0.33 -15.19
CA ILE A 31 24.82 -1.38 -15.55
C ILE A 31 24.04 -1.84 -14.30
N GLY A 32 24.74 -2.05 -13.18
CA GLY A 32 24.11 -2.41 -11.91
C GLY A 32 23.15 -1.33 -11.38
N LEU A 33 23.52 -0.06 -11.50
CA LEU A 33 22.69 1.06 -11.03
C LEU A 33 21.38 1.20 -11.83
N LEU A 34 21.42 0.96 -13.15
CA LEU A 34 20.23 0.97 -14.00
C LEU A 34 19.21 -0.11 -13.59
N ALA A 35 19.69 -1.29 -13.20
CA ALA A 35 18.83 -2.35 -12.67
C ALA A 35 18.13 -1.92 -11.37
N ILE A 36 18.84 -1.26 -10.45
CA ILE A 36 18.28 -0.75 -9.19
C ILE A 36 17.25 0.36 -9.43
N ILE A 37 17.51 1.28 -10.36
CA ILE A 37 16.57 2.35 -10.70
C ILE A 37 15.23 1.77 -11.18
N SER A 38 15.27 0.70 -11.97
CA SER A 38 14.07 0.02 -12.46
C SER A 38 13.25 -0.59 -11.30
N MET A 39 13.92 -1.13 -10.27
CA MET A 39 13.27 -1.56 -9.04
C MET A 39 12.65 -0.37 -8.28
N GLN A 40 13.39 0.73 -8.12
CA GLN A 40 12.92 1.90 -7.35
C GLN A 40 11.59 2.45 -7.88
N ILE A 41 11.42 2.50 -9.21
CA ILE A 41 10.18 2.94 -9.85
C ILE A 41 9.02 2.02 -9.48
N SER A 42 9.21 0.70 -9.61
CA SER A 42 8.15 -0.27 -9.29
C SER A 42 7.83 -0.34 -7.80
N SER A 43 8.85 -0.30 -6.93
CA SER A 43 8.67 -0.25 -5.47
C SER A 43 7.90 1.00 -5.03
N THR A 44 8.20 2.17 -5.61
CA THR A 44 7.49 3.41 -5.26
C THR A 44 6.03 3.34 -5.66
N ALA A 45 5.73 2.82 -6.85
CA ALA A 45 4.35 2.61 -7.29
C ALA A 45 3.59 1.63 -6.38
N ASN A 46 4.25 0.54 -5.97
CA ASN A 46 3.68 -0.45 -5.06
C ASN A 46 3.40 0.15 -3.67
N ILE A 47 4.32 0.94 -3.11
CA ILE A 47 4.11 1.61 -1.82
C ILE A 47 2.89 2.53 -1.87
N ARG A 48 2.72 3.31 -2.94
CA ARG A 48 1.54 4.17 -3.10
C ARG A 48 0.25 3.37 -3.17
N LYS A 49 0.23 2.29 -3.96
CA LYS A 49 -0.92 1.38 -4.06
C LYS A 49 -1.27 0.76 -2.71
N SER A 50 -0.27 0.30 -1.95
CA SER A 50 -0.48 -0.21 -0.60
C SER A 50 -1.04 0.85 0.36
N GLY A 51 -0.55 2.09 0.25
CA GLY A 51 -1.08 3.23 1.02
C GLY A 51 -2.56 3.50 0.72
N ASP A 52 -2.93 3.56 -0.56
CA ASP A 52 -4.33 3.73 -0.99
C ASP A 52 -5.22 2.60 -0.41
N SER A 53 -4.75 1.35 -0.41
CA SER A 53 -5.49 0.23 0.18
C SER A 53 -5.63 0.33 1.71
N THR A 54 -4.58 0.72 2.42
CA THR A 54 -4.64 0.92 3.89
C THR A 54 -5.62 2.02 4.26
N GLU A 55 -5.64 3.12 3.51
CA GLU A 55 -6.59 4.21 3.72
C GLU A 55 -8.03 3.77 3.42
N ALA A 56 -8.25 3.05 2.31
CA ALA A 56 -9.56 2.48 1.99
C ALA A 56 -10.07 1.56 3.10
N ILE A 57 -9.21 0.68 3.65
CA ILE A 57 -9.53 -0.20 4.78
C ILE A 57 -9.95 0.64 5.98
N SER A 58 -9.12 1.60 6.39
CA SER A 58 -9.39 2.46 7.55
C SER A 58 -10.73 3.18 7.44
N LEU A 59 -11.02 3.78 6.27
CA LEU A 59 -12.28 4.47 6.01
C LEU A 59 -13.47 3.51 6.01
N GLY A 60 -13.33 2.35 5.35
CA GLY A 60 -14.39 1.34 5.29
C GLY A 60 -14.68 0.75 6.66
N THR A 61 -13.67 0.51 7.49
CA THR A 61 -13.83 0.01 8.86
C THR A 61 -14.51 1.05 9.75
N ALA A 62 -14.11 2.32 9.66
CA ALA A 62 -14.75 3.38 10.45
C ALA A 62 -16.24 3.53 10.10
N GLU A 63 -16.59 3.46 8.81
CA GLU A 63 -18.00 3.51 8.39
C GLU A 63 -18.77 2.26 8.80
N LEU A 64 -18.15 1.07 8.70
CA LEU A 64 -18.76 -0.16 9.19
C LEU A 64 -19.02 -0.11 10.69
N GLU A 65 -18.08 0.39 11.49
CA GLU A 65 -18.22 0.58 12.94
C GLU A 65 -19.35 1.56 13.27
N ARG A 66 -19.41 2.69 12.54
CA ARG A 66 -20.51 3.66 12.67
C ARG A 66 -21.85 2.98 12.43
N LEU A 67 -21.98 2.17 11.37
CA LEU A 67 -23.20 1.43 11.06
C LEU A 67 -23.51 0.37 12.13
N MET A 68 -22.50 -0.36 12.60
CA MET A 68 -22.66 -1.37 13.65
C MET A 68 -23.08 -0.78 15.00
N ALA A 69 -22.79 0.50 15.26
CA ALA A 69 -23.21 1.20 16.47
C ALA A 69 -24.71 1.51 16.51
N PHE A 70 -25.40 1.59 15.36
CA PHE A 70 -26.85 1.82 15.31
C PHE A 70 -27.63 0.63 15.86
N SER A 71 -28.81 0.89 16.44
CA SER A 71 -29.74 -0.17 16.83
C SER A 71 -30.26 -0.92 15.60
N TYR A 72 -30.80 -2.14 15.80
CA TYR A 72 -31.42 -2.90 14.71
C TYR A 72 -32.57 -2.10 14.05
N THR A 73 -33.38 -1.40 14.85
CA THR A 73 -34.49 -0.57 14.36
C THR A 73 -34.02 0.62 13.53
N ASP A 74 -32.91 1.26 13.93
CA ASP A 74 -32.34 2.40 13.20
C ASP A 74 -31.69 1.95 11.90
N LEU A 75 -31.03 0.79 11.89
CA LEU A 75 -30.46 0.18 10.69
C LEU A 75 -31.51 -0.18 9.64
N ASN A 76 -32.73 -0.47 10.06
CA ASN A 76 -33.84 -0.75 9.15
C ASN A 76 -34.58 0.52 8.70
N ASN A 77 -34.16 1.70 9.17
CA ASN A 77 -34.76 2.98 8.80
C ASN A 77 -33.88 3.73 7.77
N PRO A 78 -34.27 3.74 6.48
CA PRO A 78 -33.48 4.38 5.44
C PRO A 78 -33.26 5.87 5.65
N ALA A 79 -34.10 6.57 6.44
CA ALA A 79 -33.91 7.99 6.72
C ALA A 79 -32.79 8.26 7.75
N VAL A 80 -32.51 7.28 8.62
CA VAL A 80 -31.45 7.37 9.65
C VAL A 80 -30.11 6.95 9.09
N ILE A 81 -30.09 5.90 8.27
CA ILE A 81 -28.89 5.38 7.61
C ILE A 81 -28.73 5.85 6.16
N ALA A 82 -29.51 6.85 5.73
CA ALA A 82 -29.48 7.35 4.36
C ALA A 82 -28.03 7.63 3.95
N PRO A 83 -27.62 7.25 2.71
CA PRO A 83 -26.36 7.70 2.20
C PRO A 83 -26.35 9.22 2.26
N LEU A 84 -25.42 9.79 3.01
CA LEU A 84 -24.98 11.17 2.82
C LEU A 84 -24.24 11.18 1.48
N SER A 85 -24.98 10.99 0.39
CA SER A 85 -24.63 11.02 -1.04
C SER A 85 -23.14 10.88 -1.34
N ARG A 86 -22.63 9.64 -1.45
CA ARG A 86 -21.24 9.31 -1.85
C ARG A 86 -20.22 10.20 -1.14
N LEU A 87 -19.88 9.85 0.09
CA LEU A 87 -18.88 10.59 0.84
C LEU A 87 -17.52 10.41 0.14
N LYS A 88 -17.01 11.50 -0.43
CA LYS A 88 -15.61 11.62 -0.84
C LYS A 88 -14.77 11.88 0.40
N GLN A 89 -14.00 10.89 0.81
CA GLN A 89 -13.17 10.94 2.02
C GLN A 89 -11.70 10.63 1.72
N GLY A 90 -10.87 10.76 2.74
CA GLY A 90 -9.43 10.52 2.65
C GLY A 90 -8.66 11.61 1.91
N SER A 91 -7.41 11.32 1.59
CA SER A 91 -6.47 12.23 0.93
C SER A 91 -7.04 12.78 -0.38
N GLY A 92 -7.40 14.06 -0.38
CA GLY A 92 -7.96 14.76 -1.54
C GLY A 92 -9.38 14.33 -1.95
N GLY A 93 -10.13 13.65 -1.08
CA GLY A 93 -11.51 13.21 -1.39
C GLY A 93 -11.58 12.16 -2.51
N ARG A 94 -10.54 11.34 -2.63
CA ARG A 94 -10.42 10.34 -3.72
C ARG A 94 -11.23 9.07 -3.49
N PHE A 95 -11.65 8.80 -2.26
CA PHE A 95 -12.36 7.58 -1.90
C PHE A 95 -13.85 7.83 -1.83
N ASP A 96 -14.62 7.17 -2.69
CA ASP A 96 -16.08 7.16 -2.66
C ASP A 96 -16.56 6.00 -1.80
N ILE A 97 -17.33 6.31 -0.75
CA ILE A 97 -17.86 5.33 0.20
C ILE A 97 -19.37 5.18 0.00
N THR A 98 -19.83 3.94 -0.09
CA THR A 98 -21.26 3.58 -0.21
C THR A 98 -21.57 2.40 0.70
N TRP A 99 -22.82 2.28 1.12
CA TRP A 99 -23.25 1.15 1.95
C TRP A 99 -24.68 0.71 1.65
N SER A 100 -24.97 -0.53 2.00
CA SER A 100 -26.31 -1.11 1.93
C SER A 100 -26.57 -1.99 3.15
N VAL A 101 -27.80 -1.93 3.66
CA VAL A 101 -28.27 -2.80 4.73
C VAL A 101 -29.42 -3.63 4.17
N THR A 102 -29.29 -4.95 4.21
CA THR A 102 -30.26 -5.88 3.66
C THR A 102 -30.61 -6.95 4.67
N ALA A 103 -31.87 -7.35 4.78
CA ALA A 103 -32.26 -8.48 5.62
C ALA A 103 -31.46 -9.75 5.23
N ALA A 104 -30.92 -10.45 6.21
CA ALA A 104 -30.20 -11.69 5.99
C ALA A 104 -31.21 -12.84 5.79
N THR A 105 -31.02 -13.62 4.73
CA THR A 105 -31.79 -14.85 4.49
C THR A 105 -30.85 -16.06 4.55
N PRO A 106 -31.19 -17.15 5.25
CA PRO A 106 -32.48 -17.47 5.87
C PRO A 106 -32.60 -17.08 7.36
N ALA A 107 -31.65 -16.32 7.92
CA ALA A 107 -31.64 -15.99 9.36
C ALA A 107 -32.65 -14.86 9.68
N PRO A 108 -33.83 -15.16 10.27
CA PRO A 108 -34.78 -14.11 10.64
C PRO A 108 -34.16 -13.16 11.67
N ASN A 109 -34.67 -11.92 11.72
CA ASN A 109 -34.24 -10.87 12.65
C ASN A 109 -32.75 -10.52 12.55
N THR A 110 -32.19 -10.64 11.35
CA THR A 110 -30.78 -10.36 11.09
C THR A 110 -30.67 -9.48 9.85
N VAL A 111 -29.73 -8.54 9.87
CA VAL A 111 -29.37 -7.70 8.72
C VAL A 111 -27.90 -7.87 8.38
N THR A 112 -27.61 -7.85 7.09
CA THR A 112 -26.27 -7.78 6.53
C THR A 112 -25.97 -6.34 6.14
N ILE A 113 -24.89 -5.80 6.69
CA ILE A 113 -24.35 -4.48 6.35
C ILE A 113 -23.19 -4.70 5.40
N THR A 114 -23.24 -4.05 4.24
CA THR A 114 -22.17 -4.07 3.24
C THR A 114 -21.70 -2.65 2.99
N VAL A 115 -20.40 -2.40 3.17
CA VAL A 115 -19.73 -1.12 2.90
C VAL A 115 -18.79 -1.32 1.72
N ASN A 116 -18.92 -0.48 0.70
CA ASN A 116 -18.02 -0.44 -0.45
C ASN A 116 -17.24 0.88 -0.46
N VAL A 117 -15.93 0.76 -0.55
CA VAL A 117 -15.01 1.89 -0.72
C VAL A 117 -14.37 1.77 -2.09
N SER A 118 -14.60 2.75 -2.96
CA SER A 118 -14.07 2.76 -4.32
C SER A 118 -13.14 3.94 -4.57
N TRP A 119 -12.05 3.73 -5.28
CA TRP A 119 -11.09 4.78 -5.63
C TRP A 119 -10.40 4.47 -6.94
N ASP A 120 -9.92 5.51 -7.62
CA ASP A 120 -9.03 5.38 -8.76
C ASP A 120 -7.56 5.46 -8.28
N PRO A 121 -6.75 4.39 -8.45
CA PRO A 121 -5.36 4.42 -8.07
C PRO A 121 -4.58 5.46 -8.87
N GLN A 122 -3.71 6.22 -8.20
CA GLN A 122 -2.84 7.20 -8.88
C GLN A 122 -1.88 6.56 -9.89
N THR A 123 -1.58 5.27 -9.74
CA THR A 123 -0.73 4.50 -10.64
C THR A 123 -1.44 4.08 -11.94
N GLY A 124 -2.73 4.40 -12.08
CA GLY A 124 -3.59 3.85 -13.14
C GLY A 124 -4.06 2.43 -12.84
N GLY A 125 -4.84 1.85 -13.76
CA GLY A 125 -5.40 0.50 -13.62
C GLY A 125 -6.93 0.43 -13.42
N GLY A 126 -7.62 1.57 -13.48
CA GLY A 126 -9.06 1.67 -13.33
C GLY A 126 -9.54 1.61 -11.87
N THR A 127 -10.83 1.90 -11.67
CA THR A 127 -11.44 1.97 -10.34
C THR A 127 -11.28 0.65 -9.59
N GLN A 128 -10.70 0.74 -8.40
CA GLN A 128 -10.63 -0.35 -7.44
C GLN A 128 -11.79 -0.21 -6.46
N THR A 129 -12.33 -1.32 -5.98
CA THR A 129 -13.35 -1.34 -4.95
C THR A 129 -13.00 -2.37 -3.90
N MET A 130 -13.10 -1.96 -2.64
CA MET A 130 -13.00 -2.82 -1.47
C MET A 130 -14.38 -2.94 -0.82
N THR A 131 -14.78 -4.17 -0.50
CA THR A 131 -16.07 -4.46 0.14
C THR A 131 -15.84 -5.06 1.52
N LEU A 132 -16.48 -4.49 2.54
CA LEU A 132 -16.54 -5.01 3.90
C LEU A 132 -17.98 -5.42 4.22
N THR A 133 -18.15 -6.59 4.82
CA THR A 133 -19.47 -7.13 5.14
C THR A 133 -19.51 -7.56 6.61
N SER A 134 -20.57 -7.16 7.31
CA SER A 134 -20.88 -7.59 8.67
C SER A 134 -22.34 -8.00 8.79
N VAL A 135 -22.66 -8.76 9.83
CA VAL A 135 -24.00 -9.25 10.11
C VAL A 135 -24.38 -8.83 11.53
N LYS A 136 -25.57 -8.26 11.70
CA LYS A 136 -26.11 -7.86 13.00
C LYS A 136 -27.49 -8.47 13.21
N ALA A 137 -27.67 -9.13 14.35
CA ALA A 137 -28.95 -9.68 14.78
C ALA A 137 -29.70 -8.68 15.68
N ASP A 138 -31.03 -8.78 15.70
CA ASP A 138 -31.87 -8.14 16.69
C ASP A 138 -31.63 -8.77 18.06
N MET A 139 -31.38 -7.94 19.07
CA MET A 139 -31.08 -8.38 20.44
C MET A 139 -32.28 -8.29 21.39
N ASN A 140 -33.46 -7.87 20.90
CA ASN A 140 -34.63 -7.58 21.71
C ASN A 140 -35.68 -8.72 21.75
N LEU A 141 -35.24 -9.98 21.67
CA LEU A 141 -36.11 -11.17 21.70
C LEU A 141 -36.61 -11.52 23.11
#